data_AF-A0A958IG71-F1
#
_entry.id   AF-A0A958IG71-F1
#
_cell.length_a   1.000
_cell.length_b   1.000
_cell.length_c   1.000
_cell.angle_alpha   90.00
_cell.angle_beta   90.00
_cell.angle_gamma   90.00
#
_symmetry.space_group_name_H-M   'P 1'
#
loop_
_entity.id
_entity.type
_entity.pdbx_description
1 polymer ?
#
loop_
_entity_poly.entity_id
_entity_poly.type
_entity_poly.pdbx_seq_one_letter_code
_entity_poly.pdbx_strand_id
1 'polypeptide(L)' 'DDQNQLNELNARLMENVNATGKYYFTHTKLNGDYVIRFVIGQENTEEKHVFGAWKMLQEFAEKK' A
#
# COMPACT_ATOMS: atom_id res chain seq x y z
N ASP A 1 8.94 -20.67 1.17
CA ASP A 1 9.52 -19.77 2.16
C ASP A 1 8.49 -18.71 2.47
N ASP A 2 8.18 -18.54 3.75
CA ASP A 2 7.06 -17.70 4.22
C ASP A 2 7.28 -16.23 3.85
N GLN A 3 8.55 -15.79 3.81
CA GLN A 3 8.91 -14.43 3.44
C GLN A 3 8.57 -14.10 1.98
N ASN A 4 8.79 -15.03 1.06
CA ASN A 4 8.44 -14.83 -0.35
C ASN A 4 6.93 -14.73 -0.55
N GLN A 5 6.16 -15.54 0.19
CA GLN A 5 4.69 -15.46 0.16
C GLN A 5 4.19 -14.11 0.69
N LEU A 6 4.79 -13.60 1.77
CA LEU A 6 4.46 -12.28 2.31
C LEU A 6 4.83 -11.16 1.33
N ASN A 7 5.95 -11.27 0.64
CA ASN A 7 6.37 -10.31 -0.39
C ASN A 7 5.38 -10.26 -1.57
N GLU A 8 4.95 -11.44 -2.06
CA GLU A 8 3.94 -11.53 -3.11
C GLU A 8 2.58 -10.98 -2.66
N LEU A 9 2.19 -11.27 -1.41
CA LEU A 9 0.96 -10.74 -0.83
C LEU A 9 0.98 -9.20 -0.79
N ASN A 10 2.07 -8.62 -0.29
CA ASN A 10 2.23 -7.16 -0.21
C ASN A 10 2.26 -6.51 -1.60
N ALA A 11 2.90 -7.15 -2.58
CA ALA A 11 2.93 -6.67 -3.96
C ALA A 11 1.52 -6.63 -4.57
N ARG A 12 0.77 -7.75 -4.46
CA ARG A 12 -0.61 -7.85 -4.97
C ARG A 12 -1.56 -6.87 -4.26
N LEU A 13 -1.43 -6.72 -2.95
CA LEU A 13 -2.20 -5.75 -2.18
C LEU A 13 -2.01 -4.34 -2.74
N MET A 14 -0.75 -3.92 -2.91
CA MET A 14 -0.42 -2.60 -3.45
C MET A 14 -0.93 -2.42 -4.88
N GLU A 15 -0.76 -3.41 -5.75
CA GLU A 15 -1.27 -3.39 -7.13
C GLU A 15 -2.79 -3.24 -7.17
N ASN A 16 -3.51 -4.00 -6.35
CA ASN A 16 -4.98 -3.95 -6.29
C ASN A 16 -5.50 -2.59 -5.81
N VAL A 17 -4.85 -2.00 -4.79
CA VAL A 17 -5.21 -0.66 -4.31
C VAL A 17 -4.91 0.39 -5.38
N ASN A 18 -3.73 0.34 -6.00
CA ASN A 18 -3.34 1.27 -7.07
C ASN A 18 -4.24 1.15 -8.31
N ALA A 19 -4.71 -0.05 -8.63
CA ALA A 19 -5.63 -0.30 -9.75
C ALA A 19 -7.00 0.40 -9.57
N THR A 20 -7.37 0.79 -8.35
CA THR A 20 -8.58 1.60 -8.13
C THR A 20 -8.47 3.02 -8.69
N GLY A 21 -7.25 3.52 -8.88
CA GLY A 21 -6.97 4.90 -9.28
C GLY A 21 -7.27 5.97 -8.23
N LYS A 22 -7.72 5.59 -7.03
CA LYS A 22 -8.12 6.54 -5.98
C LYS A 22 -6.95 7.00 -5.12
N TYR A 23 -6.08 6.06 -4.74
CA TYR A 23 -4.87 6.33 -3.97
C TYR A 23 -3.73 5.50 -4.55
N TYR A 24 -2.53 6.06 -4.48
CA TYR A 24 -1.33 5.43 -5.03
C TYR A 24 -0.28 5.23 -3.94
N PHE A 25 0.20 3.99 -3.85
CA PHE A 25 1.29 3.58 -2.99
C PHE A 25 2.48 3.16 -3.86
N THR A 26 3.68 3.31 -3.30
CA THR A 26 4.91 2.81 -3.91
C THR A 26 5.46 1.69 -3.03
N HIS A 27 6.55 1.06 -3.46
CA HIS A 27 7.23 0.08 -2.64
C HIS A 27 8.73 0.32 -2.62
N THR A 28 9.39 -0.32 -1.68
CA THR A 28 10.84 -0.46 -1.60
C THR A 28 11.18 -1.87 -1.15
N LYS A 29 12.43 -2.28 -1.32
CA LYS A 29 12.95 -3.49 -0.68
C LYS A 29 13.88 -3.13 0.46
N LEU A 30 13.64 -3.68 1.64
CA LEU A 30 14.52 -3.55 2.81
C LEU A 30 14.96 -4.96 3.21
N ASN A 31 16.26 -5.23 3.22
CA ASN A 31 16.80 -6.57 3.51
C ASN A 31 16.20 -7.70 2.64
N GLY A 32 15.73 -7.39 1.43
CA GLY A 32 15.05 -8.34 0.55
C GLY A 32 13.53 -8.36 0.67
N ASP A 33 12.97 -7.73 1.70
CA ASP A 33 11.54 -7.72 1.99
C ASP A 33 10.81 -6.61 1.25
N TYR A 34 9.66 -6.94 0.69
CA TYR A 34 8.78 -6.01 0.00
C TYR A 34 8.00 -5.18 1.02
N VAL A 35 8.28 -3.88 1.04
CA VAL A 35 7.67 -2.93 1.98
C VAL A 35 6.87 -1.90 1.20
N ILE A 36 5.58 -1.79 1.54
CA ILE A 36 4.70 -0.75 0.99
C ILE A 36 5.11 0.60 1.61
N ARG A 37 5.35 1.58 0.75
CA ARG A 37 5.73 2.95 1.11
C ARG A 37 4.56 3.89 0.87
N PHE A 38 4.11 4.52 1.96
CA PHE A 38 3.09 5.56 1.93
C PHE A 38 3.75 6.94 2.06
N VAL A 39 3.69 7.75 1.01
CA VAL A 39 4.34 9.06 0.94
C VAL A 39 3.30 10.17 1.11
N ILE A 40 3.46 10.96 2.16
CA ILE A 40 2.59 12.08 2.52
C ILE A 40 3.45 13.35 2.44
N GLY A 41 3.30 14.13 1.38
CA GLY A 41 4.13 15.31 1.17
C GLY A 41 3.75 16.21 0.00
N GLN A 42 2.56 16.04 -0.57
CA GLN A 42 2.08 16.96 -1.60
C GLN A 42 1.39 18.16 -0.95
N GLU A 43 1.50 19.33 -1.59
CA GLU A 43 0.99 20.60 -1.06
C GLU A 43 -0.50 20.56 -0.69
N ASN A 44 -1.32 19.88 -1.51
CA ASN A 44 -2.77 19.75 -1.30
C ASN A 44 -3.17 18.50 -0.52
N THR A 45 -2.23 17.81 0.13
CA THR A 45 -2.56 16.65 0.96
C THR A 45 -3.18 17.10 2.28
N GLU A 46 -4.45 16.78 2.49
CA GLU A 46 -5.17 17.00 3.73
C GLU A 46 -5.24 15.71 4.57
N GLU A 47 -5.55 15.86 5.86
CA GLU A 47 -5.76 14.77 6.81
C GLU A 47 -6.74 13.70 6.28
N LYS A 48 -7.84 14.12 5.66
CA LYS A 48 -8.84 13.22 5.06
C LYS A 48 -8.26 12.34 3.95
N HIS A 49 -7.26 12.81 3.20
CA HIS A 49 -6.60 12.03 2.16
C HIS A 49 -5.73 10.94 2.78
N VAL A 50 -5.03 11.26 3.88
CA VAL A 50 -4.17 10.31 4.60
C VAL A 50 -5.00 9.18 5.20
N PHE A 51 -6.04 9.51 5.97
CA PHE A 51 -6.90 8.51 6.58
C PHE A 51 -7.71 7.72 5.56
N GLY A 52 -8.16 8.36 4.47
CA GLY A 52 -8.86 7.67 3.39
C GLY A 52 -7.98 6.63 2.70
N ALA A 53 -6.74 6.97 2.38
CA ALA A 53 -5.78 6.04 1.77
C ALA A 53 -5.43 4.88 2.73
N TRP A 54 -5.16 5.18 4.00
CA TRP A 54 -4.88 4.16 5.02
C TRP A 54 -6.05 3.19 5.19
N LYS A 55 -7.27 3.71 5.33
CA LYS A 55 -8.47 2.90 5.46
C LYS A 55 -8.69 2.00 4.23
N MET A 56 -8.51 2.53 3.02
CA MET A 56 -8.65 1.73 1.80
C MET A 56 -7.62 0.59 1.75
N LEU A 57 -6.37 0.87 2.13
CA LEU A 57 -5.34 -0.17 2.18
C LEU A 57 -5.73 -1.30 3.15
N GLN A 58 -6.26 -0.97 4.32
CA GLN A 58 -6.76 -1.95 5.28
C GLN A 58 -7.95 -2.75 4.74
N GLU A 59 -8.93 -2.09 4.11
CA GLU A 59 -10.08 -2.75 3.49
C GLU A 59 -9.67 -3.76 2.42
N PHE A 60 -8.63 -3.48 1.64
CA PHE A 60 -8.10 -4.43 0.66
C PHE A 60 -7.30 -5.55 1.31
N ALA A 61 -6.60 -5.29 2.42
CA ALA A 61 -5.87 -6.32 3.16
C ALA A 61 -6.80 -7.30 3.88
N GLU A 62 -7.98 -6.84 4.31
CA GLU A 62 -8.98 -7.66 5.00
C GLU A 62 -9.89 -8.45 4.04
N LYS A 63 -9.99 -8.03 2.78
CA LYS A 63 -10.71 -8.79 1.73
C LYS A 63 -9.93 -10.05 1.40
N LYS A 64 -10.44 -11.19 1.88
CA LYS A 64 -9.97 -12.54 1.53
C LYS A 64 -10.22 -12.86 0.06
#